data_AF-A0A3M1QAS7-F1
#
_entry.id   AF-A0A3M1QAS7-F1
#
_cell.length_a   1.000
_cell.length_b   1.000
_cell.length_c   1.000
_cell.angle_alpha   90.00
_cell.angle_beta   90.00
_cell.angle_gamma   90.00
#
_symmetry.space_group_name_H-M   'P 1'
#
loop_
_entity.id
_entity.type
_entity.pdbx_description
1 polymer ?
#
loop_
_entity_poly.entity_id
_entity_poly.type
_entity_poly.pdbx_seq_one_letter_code
_entity_poly.pdbx_strand_id
1 'polypeptide(L)'
;TLHPLLTEREEINTIMVVLITSDRGLAGAFNANIIRVAERFIRNTNKPTQVVTIGRKGRDSMIRAGYNVVAEFGNMPAEPTIADISPVARLAIDAFLSGEVDDIFIAYTDFINTLTQRPAVFGWLPLIPHDLTGQVAAEYVKDVPQVSDAGADYEYEPGPEAILDEIVPRFTELQLYQALLESQASEHSARMVAMRNASENATALTADLTLEYNKARQAAITAEILDIVGGTEALQDSIDAVTDEILATYYADVQTQPRTASSDDDLTRIEGIGPKMAAALKAAGINSFEQLAQASEDELTKAINDAGMRFAPSLPTWAEQAALAAQGDWEALEALQDRLVAGREN
;
A
#
# COMPACT_ATOMS: atom_id res chain seq x y z
N THR A 1 -53.53 -42.19 19.81
CA THR A 1 -52.66 -41.91 18.65
C THR A 1 -52.10 -43.23 18.14
N LEU A 2 -52.04 -43.41 16.82
CA LEU A 2 -51.65 -44.70 16.20
C LEU A 2 -50.13 -44.97 16.27
N HIS A 3 -49.31 -43.95 16.58
CA HIS A 3 -47.85 -44.09 16.66
C HIS A 3 -47.27 -43.19 17.75
N PRO A 4 -46.29 -43.65 18.56
CA PRO A 4 -45.71 -42.87 19.66
C PRO A 4 -45.11 -41.52 19.23
N LEU A 5 -44.40 -41.46 18.09
CA LEU A 5 -43.81 -40.22 17.57
C LEU A 5 -44.84 -39.18 17.09
N LEU A 6 -46.13 -39.54 16.99
CA LEU A 6 -47.23 -38.61 16.66
C LEU A 6 -47.98 -38.13 17.91
N THR A 7 -47.51 -38.52 19.10
CA THR A 7 -48.23 -38.30 20.35
C THR A 7 -47.62 -37.15 21.12
N GLU A 8 -48.38 -36.07 21.26
CA GLU A 8 -48.02 -34.97 22.15
C GLU A 8 -48.03 -35.41 23.61
N ARG A 9 -47.05 -34.92 24.37
CA ARG A 9 -46.97 -35.10 25.82
C ARG A 9 -47.81 -34.01 26.50
N GLU A 10 -48.64 -34.38 27.46
CA GLU A 10 -49.47 -33.41 28.21
C GLU A 10 -48.63 -32.40 29.00
N GLU A 11 -47.47 -32.84 29.50
CA GLU A 11 -46.52 -32.01 30.22
C GLU A 11 -45.13 -32.09 29.59
N ILE A 12 -44.60 -30.94 29.19
CA ILE A 12 -43.23 -30.82 28.65
C ILE A 12 -42.30 -30.47 29.83
N ASN A 13 -41.47 -31.42 30.24
CA ASN A 13 -40.52 -31.27 31.34
C ASN A 13 -39.10 -31.03 30.82
N THR A 14 -38.67 -31.78 29.81
CA THR A 14 -37.32 -31.67 29.22
C THR A 14 -37.41 -31.56 27.71
N ILE A 15 -36.60 -30.68 27.13
CA ILE A 15 -36.52 -30.53 25.67
C ILE A 15 -35.15 -30.93 25.13
N MET A 16 -35.11 -31.32 23.85
CA MET A 16 -33.87 -31.49 23.10
C MET A 16 -33.79 -30.46 21.97
N VAL A 17 -32.61 -29.87 21.78
CA VAL A 17 -32.32 -29.01 20.63
C VAL A 17 -31.19 -29.62 19.82
N VAL A 18 -31.49 -30.01 18.59
CA VAL A 18 -30.52 -30.42 17.57
C VAL A 18 -30.02 -29.18 16.85
N LEU A 19 -28.81 -28.74 17.18
CA LEU A 19 -28.19 -27.54 16.64
C LEU A 19 -27.28 -27.88 15.46
N ILE A 20 -27.60 -27.37 14.28
CA ILE A 20 -26.79 -27.52 13.07
C ILE A 20 -25.92 -26.28 12.86
N THR A 21 -24.62 -26.52 12.78
CA THR A 21 -23.57 -25.51 12.55
C THR A 21 -22.49 -26.08 11.65
N SER A 22 -21.56 -25.21 11.24
CA SER A 22 -20.40 -25.63 10.47
C SER A 22 -19.29 -26.22 11.35
N ASP A 23 -18.42 -27.02 10.73
CA ASP A 23 -17.18 -27.49 11.34
C ASP A 23 -16.02 -26.50 11.26
N ARG A 24 -16.08 -25.56 10.31
CA ARG A 24 -15.00 -24.63 9.94
C ARG A 24 -15.48 -23.19 10.03
N GLY A 25 -14.54 -22.27 10.21
CA GLY A 25 -14.82 -20.84 10.22
C GLY A 25 -15.04 -20.25 8.81
N LEU A 26 -14.83 -18.93 8.73
CA LEU A 26 -14.81 -18.17 7.46
C LEU A 26 -16.15 -18.15 6.70
N ALA A 27 -17.27 -18.38 7.39
CA ALA A 27 -18.63 -18.30 6.85
C ALA A 27 -19.37 -17.03 7.33
N GLY A 28 -18.65 -15.93 7.54
CA GLY A 28 -19.21 -14.69 8.07
C GLY A 28 -19.95 -14.90 9.41
N ALA A 29 -21.16 -14.37 9.51
CA ALA A 29 -21.99 -14.45 10.72
C ALA A 29 -22.83 -15.74 10.84
N PHE A 30 -22.69 -16.71 9.92
CA PHE A 30 -23.50 -17.92 9.84
C PHE A 30 -23.68 -18.64 11.20
N ASN A 31 -22.58 -19.12 11.79
CA ASN A 31 -22.63 -19.84 13.07
C ASN A 31 -23.14 -18.95 14.21
N ALA A 32 -22.64 -17.71 14.28
CA ALA A 32 -23.01 -16.79 15.36
C ALA A 32 -24.51 -16.47 15.37
N ASN A 33 -25.13 -16.41 14.18
CA ASN A 33 -26.55 -16.12 14.05
C ASN A 33 -27.41 -17.29 14.52
N ILE A 34 -27.16 -18.52 14.05
CA ILE A 34 -27.98 -19.67 14.46
C ILE A 34 -27.78 -20.01 15.95
N ILE A 35 -26.55 -19.91 16.46
CA ILE A 35 -26.27 -20.09 17.89
C ILE A 35 -27.08 -19.09 18.72
N ARG A 36 -27.08 -17.80 18.34
CA ARG A 36 -27.82 -16.76 19.07
C ARG A 36 -29.34 -17.01 19.06
N VAL A 37 -29.87 -17.51 17.95
CA VAL A 37 -31.30 -17.86 17.82
C VAL A 37 -31.63 -19.08 18.69
N ALA A 38 -30.81 -20.14 18.63
CA ALA A 38 -30.97 -21.33 19.46
C ALA A 38 -30.90 -21.02 20.96
N GLU A 39 -29.89 -20.26 21.41
CA GLU A 39 -29.79 -19.87 22.82
C GLU A 39 -30.98 -19.03 23.29
N ARG A 40 -31.47 -18.12 22.42
CA ARG A 40 -32.66 -17.33 22.74
C ARG A 40 -33.88 -18.23 22.90
N PHE A 41 -34.05 -19.20 22.00
CA PHE A 41 -35.11 -20.18 22.10
C PHE A 41 -35.03 -20.95 23.42
N ILE A 42 -33.87 -21.54 23.73
CA ILE A 42 -33.64 -22.31 24.97
C ILE A 42 -33.95 -21.48 26.22
N ARG A 43 -33.47 -20.23 26.28
CA ARG A 43 -33.76 -19.32 27.40
C ARG A 43 -35.25 -18.99 27.53
N ASN A 44 -35.95 -18.81 26.41
CA ASN A 44 -37.37 -18.45 26.41
C ASN A 44 -38.26 -19.63 26.78
N THR A 45 -37.91 -20.86 26.40
CA THR A 45 -38.65 -22.07 26.81
C THR A 45 -38.55 -22.28 28.33
N ASN A 46 -37.42 -21.91 28.94
CA ASN A 46 -37.18 -22.01 30.38
C ASN A 46 -37.40 -23.44 30.92
N LYS A 47 -36.97 -24.44 30.14
CA LYS A 47 -37.01 -25.87 30.48
C LYS A 47 -35.60 -26.45 30.47
N PRO A 48 -35.30 -27.47 31.29
CA PRO A 48 -34.11 -28.31 31.13
C PRO A 48 -33.94 -28.70 29.66
N THR A 49 -32.76 -28.42 29.10
CA THR A 49 -32.50 -28.62 27.67
C THR A 49 -31.26 -29.48 27.48
N GLN A 50 -31.43 -30.56 26.74
CA GLN A 50 -30.34 -31.33 26.18
C GLN A 50 -30.01 -30.79 24.79
N VAL A 51 -28.72 -30.69 24.46
CA VAL A 51 -28.26 -30.20 23.17
C VAL A 51 -27.52 -31.29 22.44
N VAL A 52 -27.96 -31.57 21.22
CA VAL A 52 -27.22 -32.40 20.26
C VAL A 52 -26.65 -31.46 19.22
N THR A 53 -25.36 -31.58 18.91
CA THR A 53 -24.71 -30.67 17.97
C THR A 53 -24.29 -31.40 16.70
N ILE A 54 -24.64 -30.83 15.55
CA ILE A 54 -24.04 -31.16 14.26
C ILE A 54 -23.07 -30.03 13.92
N GLY A 55 -21.79 -30.38 13.78
CA GLY A 55 -20.70 -29.44 13.54
C GLY A 55 -20.03 -28.90 14.82
N ARG A 56 -18.70 -28.76 14.73
CA ARG A 56 -17.85 -28.35 15.87
C ARG A 56 -18.15 -26.95 16.44
N LYS A 57 -18.60 -25.99 15.62
CA LYS A 57 -18.81 -24.61 16.09
C LYS A 57 -19.96 -24.51 17.10
N GLY A 58 -21.03 -25.26 16.89
CA GLY A 58 -22.15 -25.37 17.81
C GLY A 58 -21.72 -26.01 19.12
N ARG A 59 -21.01 -27.14 19.06
CA ARG A 59 -20.44 -27.81 20.24
C ARG A 59 -19.60 -26.85 21.10
N ASP A 60 -18.57 -26.25 20.51
CA ASP A 60 -17.63 -25.40 21.24
C ASP A 60 -18.35 -24.22 21.91
N SER A 61 -19.39 -23.69 21.27
CA SER A 61 -20.19 -22.59 21.80
C SER A 61 -21.11 -23.03 22.94
N MET A 62 -21.82 -24.14 22.75
CA MET A 62 -22.81 -24.63 23.72
C MET A 62 -22.15 -25.15 25.00
N ILE A 63 -21.02 -25.85 24.88
CA ILE A 63 -20.19 -26.26 26.04
C ILE A 63 -19.70 -25.03 26.80
N ARG A 64 -19.18 -24.02 26.09
CA ARG A 64 -18.67 -22.79 26.73
C ARG A 64 -19.76 -22.01 27.44
N ALA A 65 -20.98 -22.02 26.91
CA ALA A 65 -22.14 -21.38 27.52
C ALA A 65 -22.73 -22.19 28.70
N GLY A 66 -22.21 -23.39 28.99
CA GLY A 66 -22.64 -24.23 30.11
C GLY A 66 -23.89 -25.06 29.84
N TYR A 67 -24.29 -25.25 28.57
CA TYR A 67 -25.39 -26.11 28.20
C TYR A 67 -25.00 -27.60 28.25
N ASN A 68 -25.97 -28.47 28.50
CA ASN A 68 -25.78 -29.92 28.52
C ASN A 68 -25.71 -30.48 27.09
N VAL A 69 -24.50 -30.58 26.54
CA VAL A 69 -24.27 -31.19 25.22
C VAL A 69 -24.16 -32.71 25.38
N VAL A 70 -25.21 -33.43 24.99
CA VAL A 70 -25.31 -34.89 25.17
C VAL A 70 -24.65 -35.68 24.04
N ALA A 71 -24.56 -35.10 22.85
CA ALA A 71 -23.89 -35.70 21.70
C ALA A 71 -23.35 -34.66 20.71
N GLU A 72 -22.29 -35.05 20.02
CA GLU A 72 -21.65 -34.31 18.93
C GLU A 72 -21.54 -35.19 17.69
N PHE A 73 -21.88 -34.61 16.55
CA PHE A 73 -21.65 -35.16 15.23
C PHE A 73 -20.90 -34.13 14.37
N GLY A 74 -19.57 -34.19 14.38
CA GLY A 74 -18.70 -33.33 13.58
C GLY A 74 -18.17 -34.03 12.33
N ASN A 75 -17.57 -33.25 11.42
CA ASN A 75 -17.00 -33.70 10.15
C ASN A 75 -18.02 -34.37 9.22
N MET A 76 -19.19 -33.76 9.06
CA MET A 76 -20.16 -34.21 8.06
C MET A 76 -19.55 -34.14 6.64
N PRO A 77 -19.80 -35.14 5.77
CA PRO A 77 -19.39 -35.07 4.38
C PRO A 77 -19.96 -33.83 3.67
N ALA A 78 -19.27 -33.38 2.62
CA ALA A 78 -19.75 -32.26 1.80
C ALA A 78 -21.07 -32.58 1.09
N GLU A 79 -21.25 -33.84 0.71
CA GLU A 79 -22.50 -34.39 0.20
C GLU A 79 -22.95 -35.47 1.20
N PRO A 80 -23.68 -35.08 2.26
CA PRO A 80 -24.13 -36.03 3.26
C PRO A 80 -25.16 -36.97 2.64
N THR A 81 -25.20 -38.20 3.14
CA THR A 81 -26.23 -39.18 2.81
C THR A 81 -27.15 -39.38 4.01
N ILE A 82 -28.30 -40.04 3.80
CA ILE A 82 -29.20 -40.41 4.90
C ILE A 82 -28.46 -41.25 5.94
N ALA A 83 -27.54 -42.13 5.52
CA ALA A 83 -26.78 -42.97 6.44
C ALA A 83 -25.86 -42.17 7.38
N ASP A 84 -25.39 -41.00 6.96
CA ASP A 84 -24.54 -40.13 7.80
C ASP A 84 -25.35 -39.45 8.91
N ILE A 85 -26.65 -39.21 8.67
CA ILE A 85 -27.54 -38.52 9.60
C ILE A 85 -28.40 -39.46 10.45
N SER A 86 -28.62 -40.70 10.01
CA SER A 86 -29.40 -41.71 10.75
C SER A 86 -28.96 -41.89 12.21
N PRO A 87 -27.66 -41.86 12.58
CA PRO A 87 -27.25 -41.93 13.99
C PRO A 87 -27.81 -40.79 14.85
N VAL A 88 -27.90 -39.58 14.30
CA VAL A 88 -28.46 -38.41 15.00
C VAL A 88 -29.96 -38.57 15.18
N ALA A 89 -30.65 -39.01 14.13
CA ALA A 89 -32.08 -39.23 14.16
C ALA A 89 -32.48 -40.34 15.12
N ARG A 90 -31.77 -41.47 15.11
CA ARG A 90 -31.99 -42.56 16.07
C ARG A 90 -31.80 -42.09 17.51
N LEU A 91 -30.74 -41.34 17.80
CA LEU A 91 -30.52 -40.79 19.13
C LEU A 91 -31.68 -39.91 19.61
N ALA A 92 -32.18 -39.03 18.74
CA ALA A 92 -33.32 -38.17 19.06
C ALA A 92 -34.62 -38.98 19.25
N ILE A 93 -34.89 -39.92 18.33
CA ILE A 93 -36.06 -40.81 18.39
C ILE A 93 -36.04 -41.64 19.68
N ASP A 94 -34.92 -42.27 20.02
CA ASP A 94 -34.78 -43.10 21.21
C ASP A 94 -34.94 -42.29 22.50
N ALA A 95 -34.38 -41.07 22.56
CA ALA A 95 -34.57 -40.16 23.68
C ALA A 95 -36.04 -39.74 23.87
N PHE A 96 -36.76 -39.50 22.76
CA PHE A 96 -38.18 -39.17 22.80
C PHE A 96 -39.05 -40.36 23.23
N LEU A 97 -38.79 -41.55 22.67
CA LEU A 97 -39.55 -42.76 22.94
C LEU A 97 -39.35 -43.26 24.37
N SER A 98 -38.13 -43.13 24.91
CA SER A 98 -37.81 -43.46 26.30
C SER A 98 -38.41 -42.49 27.33
N GLY A 99 -38.87 -41.30 26.88
CA GLY A 99 -39.37 -40.25 27.76
C GLY A 99 -38.27 -39.47 28.47
N GLU A 100 -37.01 -39.58 28.01
CA GLU A 100 -35.92 -38.73 28.48
C GLU A 100 -36.13 -37.27 28.06
N VAL A 101 -36.71 -37.07 26.88
CA VAL A 101 -37.09 -35.75 26.35
C VAL A 101 -38.52 -35.78 25.84
N ASP A 102 -39.26 -34.70 26.08
CA ASP A 102 -40.68 -34.59 25.77
C ASP A 102 -40.92 -33.92 24.42
N ASP A 103 -40.07 -32.95 24.05
CA ASP A 103 -40.10 -32.24 22.77
C ASP A 103 -38.68 -32.13 22.18
N ILE A 104 -38.59 -32.22 20.86
CA ILE A 104 -37.34 -32.08 20.12
C ILE A 104 -37.48 -31.03 19.02
N PHE A 105 -36.52 -30.12 18.97
CA PHE A 105 -36.44 -29.04 18.00
C PHE A 105 -35.15 -29.13 17.18
N ILE A 106 -35.21 -28.71 15.91
CA ILE A 106 -34.02 -28.53 15.06
C ILE A 106 -33.75 -27.04 14.90
N ALA A 107 -32.55 -26.61 15.30
CA ALA A 107 -32.04 -25.26 15.08
C ALA A 107 -31.08 -25.28 13.90
N TYR A 108 -31.49 -24.71 12.76
CA TYR A 108 -30.67 -24.65 11.56
C TYR A 108 -30.89 -23.33 10.81
N THR A 109 -30.11 -23.11 9.76
CA THR A 109 -30.25 -21.91 8.92
C THR A 109 -30.93 -22.28 7.61
N ASP A 110 -32.14 -21.78 7.44
CA ASP A 110 -32.95 -21.94 6.23
C ASP A 110 -32.33 -21.14 5.06
N PHE A 111 -32.20 -21.82 3.92
CA PHE A 111 -31.63 -21.27 2.70
C PHE A 111 -32.73 -20.66 1.81
N ILE A 112 -32.90 -19.34 1.91
CA ILE A 112 -33.83 -18.62 1.03
C ILE A 112 -33.17 -18.31 -0.32
N ASN A 113 -31.98 -17.69 -0.29
CA ASN A 113 -31.15 -17.45 -1.46
C ASN A 113 -29.70 -17.15 -1.05
N THR A 114 -28.84 -16.85 -2.03
CA THR A 114 -27.41 -16.61 -1.82
C THR A 114 -27.09 -15.40 -0.93
N LEU A 115 -27.98 -14.40 -0.85
CA LEU A 115 -27.81 -13.22 0.00
C LEU A 115 -28.59 -13.31 1.32
N THR A 116 -29.71 -14.04 1.32
CA THR A 116 -30.62 -14.16 2.46
C THR A 116 -30.60 -15.57 3.01
N GLN A 117 -30.08 -15.73 4.23
CA GLN A 117 -30.18 -16.95 5.02
C GLN A 117 -30.90 -16.65 6.33
N ARG A 118 -31.84 -17.49 6.72
CA ARG A 118 -32.69 -17.25 7.90
C ARG A 118 -32.40 -18.28 8.99
N PRO A 119 -31.72 -17.91 10.09
CA PRO A 119 -31.57 -18.80 11.24
C PRO A 119 -32.92 -18.96 11.94
N ALA A 120 -33.35 -20.19 12.16
CA ALA A 120 -34.63 -20.51 12.78
C ALA A 120 -34.54 -21.79 13.64
N VAL A 121 -35.52 -21.95 14.53
CA VAL A 121 -35.73 -23.18 15.31
C VAL A 121 -37.10 -23.70 14.93
N PHE A 122 -37.17 -24.95 14.50
CA PHE A 122 -38.40 -25.61 14.08
C PHE A 122 -38.67 -26.82 14.97
N GLY A 123 -39.96 -27.10 15.21
CA GLY A 123 -40.38 -28.32 15.89
C GLY A 123 -40.08 -29.56 15.03
N TRP A 124 -39.64 -30.64 15.68
CA TRP A 124 -39.30 -31.89 15.01
C TRP A 124 -40.03 -33.11 15.56
N LEU A 125 -39.97 -33.34 16.88
CA LEU A 125 -40.76 -34.39 17.55
C LEU A 125 -41.50 -33.77 18.76
N PRO A 126 -42.76 -34.15 19.02
CA PRO A 126 -43.59 -35.07 18.23
C PRO A 126 -43.93 -34.49 16.85
N LEU A 127 -44.18 -35.37 15.88
CA LEU A 127 -44.69 -34.97 14.57
C LEU A 127 -46.18 -34.67 14.70
N ILE A 128 -46.58 -33.41 14.49
CA ILE A 128 -47.99 -32.99 14.59
C ILE A 128 -48.52 -32.80 13.16
N PRO A 129 -49.31 -33.74 12.60
CA PRO A 129 -49.67 -33.72 11.18
C PRO A 129 -50.63 -32.59 10.78
N HIS A 130 -51.34 -32.01 11.74
CA HIS A 130 -52.40 -31.02 11.51
C HIS A 130 -51.94 -29.57 11.73
N ASP A 131 -50.75 -29.36 12.31
CA ASP A 131 -50.15 -28.03 12.46
C ASP A 131 -48.73 -28.04 11.91
N LEU A 132 -48.61 -27.70 10.63
CA LEU A 132 -47.32 -27.56 9.95
C LEU A 132 -46.67 -26.20 10.25
N THR A 133 -47.32 -25.30 10.99
CA THR A 133 -46.82 -23.95 11.25
C THR A 133 -45.62 -24.02 12.19
N GLY A 134 -44.42 -23.74 11.69
CA GLY A 134 -43.21 -23.76 12.51
C GLY A 134 -42.58 -25.15 12.71
N GLN A 135 -42.97 -26.15 11.92
CA GLN A 135 -42.26 -27.42 11.79
C GLN A 135 -41.31 -27.43 10.59
N VAL A 136 -40.31 -28.30 10.60
CA VAL A 136 -39.45 -28.55 9.43
C VAL A 136 -40.28 -29.04 8.23
N ALA A 137 -41.41 -29.73 8.47
CA ALA A 137 -42.32 -30.16 7.41
C ALA A 137 -43.02 -29.03 6.64
N ALA A 138 -43.04 -27.79 7.14
CA ALA A 138 -43.83 -26.69 6.57
C ALA A 138 -43.51 -26.42 5.09
N GLU A 139 -42.27 -26.66 4.67
CA GLU A 139 -41.82 -26.39 3.31
C GLU A 139 -42.28 -27.44 2.29
N TYR A 140 -42.63 -28.65 2.74
CA TYR A 140 -43.08 -29.74 1.87
C TYR A 140 -44.51 -29.58 1.38
N VAL A 141 -45.34 -28.82 2.10
CA VAL A 141 -46.79 -28.85 1.92
C VAL A 141 -47.29 -27.46 1.52
N LYS A 142 -47.01 -27.07 0.27
CA LYS A 142 -47.48 -25.79 -0.31
C LYS A 142 -49.00 -25.77 -0.49
N ASP A 143 -49.59 -26.93 -0.74
CA ASP A 143 -51.02 -27.18 -0.71
C ASP A 143 -51.22 -28.38 0.20
N VAL A 144 -51.58 -28.18 1.47
CA VAL A 144 -52.16 -29.28 2.25
C VAL A 144 -53.43 -29.61 1.50
N PRO A 145 -53.59 -30.79 0.88
CA PRO A 145 -54.90 -31.17 0.40
C PRO A 145 -55.80 -31.03 1.61
N GLN A 146 -56.81 -30.15 1.52
CA GLN A 146 -57.89 -30.15 2.49
C GLN A 146 -58.45 -31.58 2.40
N VAL A 147 -58.02 -32.45 3.33
CA VAL A 147 -58.59 -33.78 3.46
C VAL A 147 -60.00 -33.48 3.95
N SER A 148 -60.91 -33.34 2.99
CA SER A 148 -62.32 -33.37 3.30
C SER A 148 -62.55 -34.68 4.05
N ASP A 149 -63.43 -34.66 5.06
CA ASP A 149 -63.95 -35.86 5.73
C ASP A 149 -64.60 -36.90 4.77
N ALA A 150 -64.51 -36.67 3.44
CA ALA A 150 -64.66 -37.71 2.44
C ALA A 150 -63.46 -38.66 2.51
N GLY A 151 -63.45 -39.47 3.56
CA GLY A 151 -62.52 -40.58 3.74
C GLY A 151 -62.49 -41.43 2.48
N ALA A 152 -61.40 -41.31 1.72
CA ALA A 152 -61.00 -42.39 0.86
C ALA A 152 -60.68 -43.55 1.81
N ASP A 153 -61.52 -44.59 1.80
CA ASP A 153 -61.22 -45.84 2.49
C ASP A 153 -59.99 -46.45 1.82
N TYR A 154 -58.83 -46.21 2.41
CA TYR A 154 -57.60 -46.87 2.02
C TYR A 154 -57.57 -48.25 2.66
N GLU A 155 -57.39 -49.29 1.86
CA GLU A 155 -57.06 -50.62 2.35
C GLU A 155 -55.56 -50.66 2.65
N TYR A 156 -55.22 -50.94 3.91
CA TYR A 156 -53.85 -50.93 4.41
C TYR A 156 -53.35 -52.36 4.59
N GLU A 157 -52.37 -52.78 3.81
CA GLU A 157 -51.63 -54.04 4.02
C GLU A 157 -50.18 -53.74 4.44
N PRO A 158 -49.66 -54.33 5.53
CA PRO A 158 -50.28 -55.33 6.42
C PRO A 158 -51.23 -54.76 7.50
N GLY A 159 -51.23 -53.44 7.71
CA GLY A 159 -52.16 -52.73 8.60
C GLY A 159 -51.70 -51.29 8.84
N PRO A 160 -52.58 -50.39 9.32
CA PRO A 160 -52.23 -48.97 9.48
C PRO A 160 -51.07 -48.71 10.45
N GLU A 161 -51.02 -49.43 11.58
CA GLU A 161 -49.95 -49.29 12.59
C GLU A 161 -48.60 -49.71 12.01
N ALA A 162 -48.52 -50.88 11.37
CA ALA A 162 -47.30 -51.39 10.77
C ALA A 162 -46.75 -50.47 9.66
N ILE A 163 -47.63 -49.82 8.89
CA ILE A 163 -47.22 -48.83 7.88
C ILE A 163 -46.64 -47.58 8.55
N LEU A 164 -47.28 -47.08 9.62
CA LEU A 164 -46.79 -45.92 10.35
C LEU A 164 -45.45 -46.20 11.05
N ASP A 165 -45.28 -47.40 11.61
CA ASP A 165 -44.03 -47.84 12.25
C ASP A 165 -42.83 -47.80 11.27
N GLU A 166 -43.07 -47.96 9.96
CA GLU A 166 -42.04 -47.84 8.93
C GLU A 166 -41.90 -46.41 8.38
N ILE A 167 -43.01 -45.74 8.08
CA ILE A 167 -43.01 -44.43 7.43
C ILE A 167 -42.60 -43.32 8.38
N VAL A 168 -43.11 -43.32 9.62
CA VAL A 168 -42.94 -42.19 10.54
C VAL A 168 -41.46 -41.98 10.90
N PRO A 169 -40.69 -43.01 11.32
CA PRO A 169 -39.27 -42.83 11.59
C PRO A 169 -38.49 -42.38 10.36
N ARG A 170 -38.80 -42.92 9.18
CA ARG A 170 -38.13 -42.56 7.93
C ARG A 170 -38.42 -41.12 7.51
N PHE A 171 -39.65 -40.65 7.74
CA PHE A 171 -40.01 -39.26 7.53
C PHE A 171 -39.28 -38.32 8.50
N THR A 172 -39.15 -38.71 9.76
CA THR A 172 -38.33 -37.99 10.77
C THR A 172 -36.88 -37.88 10.31
N GLU A 173 -36.26 -38.96 9.82
CA GLU A 173 -34.90 -38.94 9.25
C GLU A 173 -34.78 -37.98 8.06
N LEU A 174 -35.75 -37.98 7.15
CA LEU A 174 -35.77 -37.11 5.96
C LEU A 174 -35.84 -35.62 6.33
N GLN A 175 -36.61 -35.24 7.35
CA GLN A 175 -36.67 -33.86 7.83
C GLN A 175 -35.32 -33.35 8.33
N LEU A 176 -34.62 -34.16 9.13
CA LEU A 176 -33.28 -33.79 9.60
C LEU A 176 -32.27 -33.74 8.44
N TYR A 177 -32.38 -34.67 7.49
CA TYR A 177 -31.54 -34.67 6.29
C TYR A 177 -31.71 -33.37 5.48
N GLN A 178 -32.94 -32.92 5.25
CA GLN A 178 -33.19 -31.65 4.56
C GLN A 178 -32.67 -30.45 5.35
N ALA A 179 -32.94 -30.38 6.67
CA ALA A 179 -32.44 -29.29 7.51
C ALA A 179 -30.90 -29.19 7.45
N LEU A 180 -30.21 -30.34 7.37
CA LEU A 180 -28.77 -30.38 7.15
C LEU A 180 -28.38 -29.82 5.78
N LEU A 181 -29.04 -30.24 4.70
CA LEU A 181 -28.76 -29.76 3.34
C LEU A 181 -29.00 -28.24 3.20
N GLU A 182 -30.10 -27.72 3.75
CA GLU A 182 -30.38 -26.29 3.78
C GLU A 182 -29.34 -25.51 4.57
N SER A 183 -28.93 -26.06 5.71
CA SER A 183 -27.87 -25.47 6.52
C SER A 183 -26.53 -25.45 5.78
N GLN A 184 -26.16 -26.51 5.07
CA GLN A 184 -24.94 -26.58 4.26
C GLN A 184 -25.00 -25.59 3.07
N ALA A 185 -26.13 -25.52 2.36
CA ALA A 185 -26.32 -24.54 1.27
C ALA A 185 -26.19 -23.10 1.77
N SER A 186 -26.79 -22.81 2.94
CA SER A 186 -26.64 -21.53 3.64
C SER A 186 -25.20 -21.26 4.07
N GLU A 187 -24.49 -22.26 4.58
CA GLU A 187 -23.09 -22.16 4.98
C GLU A 187 -22.19 -21.81 3.79
N HIS A 188 -22.35 -22.52 2.67
CA HIS A 188 -21.59 -22.27 1.45
C HIS A 188 -21.85 -20.88 0.90
N SER A 189 -23.11 -20.44 0.89
CA SER A 189 -23.49 -19.10 0.45
C SER A 189 -22.90 -18.01 1.34
N ALA A 190 -23.03 -18.15 2.66
CA ALA A 190 -22.45 -17.20 3.63
C ALA A 190 -20.91 -17.14 3.53
N ARG A 191 -20.25 -18.28 3.27
CA ARG A 191 -18.81 -18.34 3.02
C ARG A 191 -18.41 -17.65 1.73
N MET A 192 -19.13 -17.86 0.63
CA MET A 192 -18.85 -17.18 -0.64
C MET A 192 -18.94 -15.66 -0.47
N VAL A 193 -19.99 -15.15 0.19
CA VAL A 193 -20.15 -13.72 0.46
C VAL A 193 -19.04 -13.19 1.37
N ALA A 194 -18.70 -13.91 2.45
CA ALA A 194 -17.65 -13.49 3.37
C ALA A 194 -16.27 -13.43 2.69
N MET A 195 -15.93 -14.42 1.85
CA MET A 195 -14.66 -14.46 1.12
C MET A 195 -14.59 -13.41 0.01
N ARG A 196 -15.72 -13.14 -0.67
CA ARG A 196 -15.80 -12.04 -1.65
C ARG A 196 -15.53 -10.69 -0.99
N ASN A 197 -16.21 -10.39 0.11
CA ASN A 197 -16.00 -9.15 0.86
C ASN A 197 -14.55 -9.05 1.38
N ALA A 198 -13.96 -10.16 1.85
CA ALA A 198 -12.57 -10.19 2.27
C ALA A 198 -11.61 -9.88 1.10
N SER A 199 -11.89 -10.39 -0.11
CA SER A 199 -11.08 -10.14 -1.31
C SER A 199 -11.18 -8.69 -1.78
N GLU A 200 -12.39 -8.11 -1.74
CA GLU A 200 -12.62 -6.70 -2.06
C GLU A 200 -11.88 -5.79 -1.06
N ASN A 201 -11.95 -6.09 0.24
CA ASN A 201 -11.22 -5.37 1.28
C ASN A 201 -9.69 -5.49 1.14
N ALA A 202 -9.18 -6.68 0.81
CA ALA A 202 -7.76 -6.89 0.58
C ALA A 202 -7.25 -6.12 -0.64
N THR A 203 -8.07 -6.02 -1.69
CA THR A 203 -7.75 -5.25 -2.90
C THR A 203 -7.67 -3.76 -2.58
N ALA A 204 -8.61 -3.23 -1.80
CA ALA A 204 -8.58 -1.85 -1.33
C ALA A 204 -7.31 -1.55 -0.51
N LEU A 205 -7.00 -2.43 0.47
CA LEU A 205 -5.79 -2.29 1.29
C LEU A 205 -4.50 -2.36 0.45
N THR A 206 -4.47 -3.21 -0.57
CA THR A 206 -3.32 -3.33 -1.48
C THR A 206 -3.10 -2.02 -2.26
N ALA A 207 -4.18 -1.38 -2.71
CA ALA A 207 -4.09 -0.09 -3.38
C ALA A 207 -3.52 1.01 -2.46
N ASP A 208 -3.99 1.06 -1.22
CA ASP A 208 -3.52 2.02 -0.21
C ASP A 208 -2.04 1.81 0.12
N LEU A 209 -1.64 0.56 0.40
CA LEU A 209 -0.25 0.21 0.68
C LEU A 209 0.67 0.45 -0.52
N THR A 210 0.18 0.31 -1.76
CA THR A 210 0.95 0.62 -2.96
C THR A 210 1.21 2.13 -3.08
N LEU A 211 0.23 2.97 -2.71
CA LEU A 211 0.41 4.41 -2.68
C LEU A 211 1.44 4.81 -1.62
N GLU A 212 1.34 4.24 -0.41
CA GLU A 212 2.29 4.47 0.68
C GLU A 212 3.71 4.02 0.31
N TYR A 213 3.85 2.82 -0.27
CA TYR A 213 5.12 2.30 -0.77
C TYR A 213 5.76 3.25 -1.79
N ASN A 214 4.98 3.76 -2.76
CA ASN A 214 5.50 4.69 -3.77
C ASN A 214 5.95 6.02 -3.16
N LYS A 215 5.22 6.55 -2.18
CA LYS A 215 5.61 7.76 -1.44
C LYS A 215 6.91 7.54 -0.65
N ALA A 216 7.00 6.43 0.08
CA ALA A 216 8.20 6.07 0.83
C ALA A 216 9.41 5.87 -0.09
N ARG A 217 9.21 5.21 -1.24
CA ARG A 217 10.24 5.04 -2.28
C ARG A 217 10.72 6.39 -2.83
N GLN A 218 9.81 7.31 -3.14
CA GLN A 218 10.20 8.65 -3.61
C GLN A 218 10.98 9.42 -2.55
N ALA A 219 10.53 9.39 -1.29
CA ALA A 219 11.24 10.01 -0.19
C ALA A 219 12.65 9.43 0.01
N ALA A 220 12.81 8.11 -0.12
CA ALA A 220 14.11 7.44 -0.06
C ALA A 220 15.03 7.88 -1.21
N ILE A 221 14.54 7.89 -2.45
CA ILE A 221 15.31 8.37 -3.62
C ILE A 221 15.73 9.83 -3.43
N THR A 222 14.84 10.70 -2.96
CA THR A 222 15.17 12.10 -2.69
C THR A 222 16.23 12.23 -1.59
N ALA A 223 16.13 11.45 -0.52
CA ALA A 223 17.13 11.44 0.55
C ALA A 223 18.50 10.98 0.04
N GLU A 224 18.55 9.92 -0.77
CA GLU A 224 19.79 9.44 -1.41
C GLU A 224 20.40 10.50 -2.34
N ILE A 225 19.59 11.20 -3.13
CA ILE A 225 20.06 12.29 -4.00
C ILE A 225 20.61 13.45 -3.16
N LEU A 226 19.91 13.84 -2.09
CA LEU A 226 20.38 14.91 -1.19
C LEU A 226 21.70 14.56 -0.50
N ASP A 227 21.89 13.30 -0.12
CA ASP A 227 23.14 12.81 0.46
C ASP A 227 24.30 12.85 -0.54
N ILE A 228 24.05 12.44 -1.80
CA ILE A 228 25.05 12.53 -2.89
C ILE A 228 25.42 14.00 -3.15
N VAL A 229 24.41 14.88 -3.32
CA VAL A 229 24.63 16.30 -3.60
C VAL A 229 25.39 16.96 -2.46
N GLY A 230 24.98 16.74 -1.21
CA GLY A 230 25.68 17.27 -0.04
C GLY A 230 27.12 16.76 0.07
N GLY A 231 27.37 15.48 -0.26
CA GLY A 231 28.73 14.93 -0.33
C GLY A 231 29.59 15.56 -1.44
N THR A 232 29.01 15.81 -2.62
CA THR A 232 29.72 16.47 -3.73
C THR A 232 30.00 17.94 -3.45
N GLU A 233 29.06 18.67 -2.83
CA GLU A 233 29.25 20.07 -2.42
C GLU A 233 30.36 20.17 -1.36
N ALA A 234 30.34 19.31 -0.34
CA ALA A 234 31.39 19.26 0.67
C ALA A 234 32.79 18.97 0.08
N LEU A 235 32.86 18.10 -0.95
CA LEU A 235 34.12 17.85 -1.66
C LEU A 235 34.56 19.08 -2.46
N GLN A 236 33.65 19.75 -3.17
CA GLN A 236 33.96 20.97 -3.92
C GLN A 236 34.48 22.07 -3.00
N ASP A 237 33.80 22.32 -1.87
CA ASP A 237 34.24 23.28 -0.85
C ASP A 237 35.66 22.98 -0.35
N SER A 238 35.99 21.70 -0.18
CA SER A 238 37.34 21.30 0.23
C SER A 238 38.39 21.55 -0.86
N ILE A 239 38.04 21.36 -2.13
CA ILE A 239 38.93 21.64 -3.27
C ILE A 239 39.15 23.15 -3.40
N ASP A 240 38.10 23.95 -3.27
CA ASP A 240 38.17 25.40 -3.35
C ASP A 240 39.06 25.96 -2.23
N ALA A 241 38.89 25.47 -0.99
CA ALA A 241 39.75 25.85 0.14
C ALA A 241 41.24 25.52 -0.10
N VAL A 242 41.55 24.34 -0.64
CA VAL A 242 42.93 23.95 -0.98
C VAL A 242 43.48 24.81 -2.12
N THR A 243 42.64 25.13 -3.11
CA THR A 243 43.03 25.97 -4.25
C THR A 243 43.38 27.37 -3.79
N ASP A 244 42.59 27.96 -2.89
CA ASP A 244 42.87 29.26 -2.28
C ASP A 244 44.19 29.25 -1.48
N GLU A 245 44.47 28.18 -0.74
CA GLU A 245 45.74 28.02 -0.01
C GLU A 245 46.95 27.93 -0.96
N ILE A 246 46.83 27.15 -2.04
CA ILE A 246 47.86 27.04 -3.07
C ILE A 246 48.10 28.37 -3.76
N LEU A 247 47.03 29.08 -4.15
CA LEU A 247 47.12 30.38 -4.81
C LEU A 247 47.78 31.41 -3.87
N ALA A 248 47.40 31.45 -2.60
CA ALA A 248 48.01 32.34 -1.61
C ALA A 248 49.52 32.07 -1.47
N THR A 249 49.92 30.79 -1.41
CA THR A 249 51.33 30.39 -1.34
C THR A 249 52.09 30.78 -2.61
N TYR A 250 51.52 30.50 -3.78
CA TYR A 250 52.11 30.86 -5.06
C TYR A 250 52.35 32.37 -5.19
N TYR A 251 51.36 33.20 -4.85
CA TYR A 251 51.53 34.65 -4.91
C TYR A 251 52.57 35.17 -3.91
N ALA A 252 52.66 34.58 -2.71
CA ALA A 252 53.71 34.91 -1.74
C ALA A 252 55.11 34.56 -2.25
N ASP A 253 55.28 33.41 -2.91
CA ASP A 253 56.54 32.98 -3.51
C ASP A 253 56.94 33.86 -4.70
N VAL A 254 55.99 34.27 -5.55
CA VAL A 254 56.26 35.18 -6.68
C VAL A 254 56.69 36.56 -6.20
N GLN A 255 56.14 37.05 -5.08
CA GLN A 255 56.54 38.35 -4.50
C GLN A 255 57.93 38.32 -3.85
N THR A 256 58.44 37.15 -3.45
CA THR A 256 59.72 37.00 -2.76
C THR A 256 60.90 36.64 -3.68
N GLN A 257 60.64 36.38 -4.98
CA GLN A 257 61.71 36.20 -5.96
C GLN A 257 62.41 37.53 -6.31
N PRO A 258 63.75 37.56 -6.39
CA PRO A 258 64.48 38.79 -6.73
C PRO A 258 64.20 39.18 -8.18
N ARG A 259 63.57 40.35 -8.38
CA ARG A 259 63.42 40.97 -9.71
C ARG A 259 64.80 41.27 -10.31
N THR A 260 65.17 40.58 -11.38
CA THR A 260 66.30 41.00 -12.23
C THR A 260 65.84 42.16 -13.12
N ALA A 261 66.38 43.36 -12.89
CA ALA A 261 66.12 44.53 -13.72
C ALA A 261 66.77 44.37 -15.11
N SER A 262 65.97 44.33 -16.18
CA SER A 262 66.45 44.53 -17.55
C SER A 262 66.51 46.03 -17.84
N SER A 263 67.70 46.57 -18.09
CA SER A 263 67.99 47.99 -18.31
C SER A 263 67.70 48.50 -19.73
N ASP A 264 66.77 47.87 -20.44
CA ASP A 264 66.47 48.21 -21.84
C ASP A 264 64.97 48.48 -21.94
N ASP A 265 64.60 49.75 -22.10
CA ASP A 265 63.19 50.12 -22.19
C ASP A 265 62.64 49.80 -23.58
N ASP A 266 61.35 49.49 -23.62
CA ASP A 266 60.63 49.32 -24.87
C ASP A 266 60.17 50.70 -25.40
N LEU A 267 61.04 51.33 -26.20
CA LEU A 267 60.78 52.63 -26.81
C LEU A 267 59.56 52.66 -27.75
N THR A 268 59.01 51.49 -28.13
CA THR A 268 57.78 51.43 -28.94
C THR A 268 56.52 51.84 -28.16
N ARG A 269 56.62 52.01 -26.84
CA ARG A 269 55.54 52.57 -26.00
C ARG A 269 55.30 54.07 -26.21
N ILE A 270 56.21 54.76 -26.89
CA ILE A 270 56.06 56.18 -27.25
C ILE A 270 55.31 56.29 -28.56
N GLU A 271 54.20 57.00 -28.58
CA GLU A 271 53.37 57.16 -29.76
C GLU A 271 54.13 57.91 -30.85
N GLY A 272 54.19 57.31 -32.04
CA GLY A 272 54.97 57.81 -33.15
C GLY A 272 56.35 57.15 -33.31
N ILE A 273 56.82 56.36 -32.34
CA ILE A 273 58.03 55.53 -32.47
C ILE A 273 57.65 54.11 -32.90
N GLY A 274 57.74 53.83 -34.20
CA GLY A 274 57.59 52.47 -34.70
C GLY A 274 58.85 51.60 -34.49
N PRO A 275 58.80 50.27 -34.75
CA PRO A 275 59.93 49.35 -34.53
C PRO A 275 61.23 49.75 -35.24
N LYS A 276 61.13 50.36 -36.43
CA LYS A 276 62.28 50.86 -37.18
C LYS A 276 62.92 52.10 -36.55
N MET A 277 62.10 52.99 -35.99
CA MET A 277 62.57 54.18 -35.29
C MET A 277 63.18 53.80 -33.95
N ALA A 278 62.53 52.90 -33.20
CA ALA A 278 63.10 52.33 -31.98
C ALA A 278 64.47 51.68 -32.23
N ALA A 279 64.61 50.88 -33.31
CA ALA A 279 65.89 50.29 -33.68
C ALA A 279 66.95 51.34 -34.07
N ALA A 280 66.56 52.40 -34.76
CA ALA A 280 67.46 53.50 -35.11
C ALA A 280 67.95 54.28 -33.88
N LEU A 281 67.05 54.54 -32.93
CA LEU A 281 67.38 55.19 -31.65
C LEU A 281 68.33 54.33 -30.81
N LYS A 282 68.04 53.02 -30.72
CA LYS A 282 68.94 52.07 -30.04
C LYS A 282 70.32 52.00 -30.70
N ALA A 283 70.38 52.00 -32.04
CA ALA A 283 71.64 52.05 -32.79
C ALA A 283 72.42 53.35 -32.57
N ALA A 284 71.72 54.46 -32.28
CA ALA A 284 72.31 55.74 -31.90
C ALA A 284 72.67 55.85 -30.41
N GLY A 285 72.46 54.79 -29.62
CA GLY A 285 72.81 54.73 -28.19
C GLY A 285 71.70 55.18 -27.24
N ILE A 286 70.47 55.39 -27.74
CA ILE A 286 69.29 55.75 -26.95
C ILE A 286 68.49 54.47 -26.69
N ASN A 287 68.66 53.88 -25.51
CA ASN A 287 68.15 52.57 -25.11
C ASN A 287 67.14 52.62 -23.95
N SER A 288 66.96 53.78 -23.32
CA SER A 288 66.00 53.99 -22.22
C SER A 288 65.10 55.20 -22.45
N PHE A 289 63.97 55.26 -21.75
CA PHE A 289 63.08 56.43 -21.76
C PHE A 289 63.81 57.67 -21.21
N GLU A 290 64.68 57.51 -20.22
CA GLU A 290 65.48 58.61 -19.66
C GLU A 290 66.44 59.21 -20.70
N GLN A 291 67.10 58.36 -21.49
CA GLN A 291 67.98 58.81 -22.57
C GLN A 291 67.19 59.50 -23.69
N LEU A 292 66.00 58.98 -24.01
CA LEU A 292 65.12 59.55 -25.04
C LEU A 292 64.56 60.92 -24.60
N ALA A 293 64.27 61.10 -23.31
CA ALA A 293 63.80 62.37 -22.74
C ALA A 293 64.87 63.48 -22.72
N GLN A 294 66.15 63.10 -22.62
CA GLN A 294 67.28 64.04 -22.58
C GLN A 294 67.87 64.36 -23.96
N ALA A 295 67.54 63.57 -24.98
CA ALA A 295 68.03 63.77 -26.34
C ALA A 295 67.46 65.05 -26.95
N SER A 296 68.34 65.85 -27.57
CA SER A 296 67.93 67.04 -28.31
C SER A 296 67.25 66.69 -29.64
N GLU A 297 66.41 67.61 -30.14
CA GLU A 297 65.71 67.44 -31.42
C GLU A 297 66.69 67.18 -32.59
N ASP A 298 67.86 67.82 -32.55
CA ASP A 298 68.94 67.64 -33.53
C ASP A 298 69.56 66.23 -33.46
N GLU A 299 69.75 65.67 -32.25
CA GLU A 299 70.28 64.32 -32.03
C GLU A 299 69.30 63.26 -32.51
N LEU A 300 68.01 63.42 -32.20
CA LEU A 300 66.95 62.53 -32.66
C LEU A 300 66.81 62.60 -34.19
N THR A 301 66.85 63.79 -34.77
CA THR A 301 66.77 63.98 -36.23
C THR A 301 67.96 63.35 -36.92
N LYS A 302 69.16 63.48 -36.35
CA LYS A 302 70.38 62.83 -36.85
C LYS A 302 70.28 61.31 -36.76
N ALA A 303 69.85 60.75 -35.63
CA ALA A 303 69.69 59.31 -35.44
C ALA A 303 68.72 58.68 -36.47
N ILE A 304 67.63 59.39 -36.76
CA ILE A 304 66.62 58.96 -37.74
C ILE A 304 67.14 59.10 -39.18
N ASN A 305 67.85 60.20 -39.50
CA ASN A 305 68.47 60.42 -40.81
C ASN A 305 69.60 59.42 -41.12
N ASP A 306 70.46 59.10 -40.15
CA ASP A 306 71.54 58.13 -40.29
C ASP A 306 70.99 56.71 -40.55
N ALA A 307 69.78 56.42 -40.07
CA ALA A 307 69.03 55.20 -40.37
C ALA A 307 68.24 55.25 -41.71
N GLY A 308 68.42 56.30 -42.51
CA GLY A 308 67.84 56.45 -43.86
C GLY A 308 66.39 56.95 -43.88
N MET A 309 65.85 57.43 -42.76
CA MET A 309 64.49 57.97 -42.65
C MET A 309 64.56 59.50 -42.68
N ARG A 310 63.92 60.15 -43.67
CA ARG A 310 64.00 61.61 -43.88
C ARG A 310 62.82 62.42 -43.32
N PHE A 311 61.88 61.77 -42.63
CA PHE A 311 60.66 62.42 -42.16
C PHE A 311 60.12 61.74 -40.89
N ALA A 312 60.12 62.47 -39.77
CA ALA A 312 59.54 62.06 -38.48
C ALA A 312 58.68 63.21 -37.93
N PRO A 313 57.41 63.30 -38.31
CA PRO A 313 56.55 64.43 -37.95
C PRO A 313 56.10 64.42 -36.48
N SER A 314 56.28 63.30 -35.76
CA SER A 314 55.98 63.12 -34.34
C SER A 314 57.18 63.37 -33.41
N LEU A 315 58.36 63.66 -33.97
CA LEU A 315 59.61 63.86 -33.22
C LEU A 315 59.49 64.89 -32.08
N PRO A 316 58.78 66.02 -32.23
CA PRO A 316 58.66 67.03 -31.16
C PRO A 316 58.05 66.51 -29.86
N THR A 317 57.23 65.45 -29.89
CA THR A 317 56.52 64.94 -28.71
C THR A 317 57.22 63.77 -28.04
N TRP A 318 58.28 63.22 -28.65
CA TRP A 318 58.95 62.01 -28.14
C TRP A 318 59.65 62.25 -26.80
N ALA A 319 60.29 63.41 -26.62
CA ALA A 319 60.99 63.73 -25.38
C ALA A 319 60.03 63.89 -24.19
N GLU A 320 58.88 64.54 -24.40
CA GLU A 320 57.86 64.72 -23.35
C GLU A 320 57.20 63.39 -22.96
N GLN A 321 56.80 62.60 -23.95
CA GLN A 321 56.27 61.25 -23.70
C GLN A 321 57.30 60.36 -22.98
N ALA A 322 58.58 60.42 -23.40
CA ALA A 322 59.65 59.66 -22.76
C ALA A 322 59.93 60.12 -21.32
N ALA A 323 59.78 61.41 -21.02
CA ALA A 323 59.95 61.92 -19.65
C ALA A 323 58.89 61.35 -18.70
N LEU A 324 57.64 61.24 -19.14
CA LEU A 324 56.55 60.61 -18.37
C LEU A 324 56.80 59.11 -18.19
N ALA A 325 57.20 58.42 -19.26
CA ALA A 325 57.54 57.00 -19.21
C ALA A 325 58.74 56.71 -18.28
N ALA A 326 59.77 57.56 -18.28
CA ALA A 326 60.93 57.44 -17.41
C ALA A 326 60.58 57.64 -15.92
N GLN A 327 59.57 58.45 -15.61
CA GLN A 327 59.06 58.65 -14.26
C GLN A 327 58.10 57.55 -13.80
N GLY A 328 57.73 56.63 -14.71
CA GLY A 328 56.75 55.57 -14.45
C GLY A 328 55.31 56.09 -14.35
N ASP A 329 55.06 57.32 -14.79
CA ASP A 329 53.73 57.95 -14.78
C ASP A 329 52.95 57.56 -16.05
N TRP A 330 52.54 56.29 -16.07
CA TRP A 330 51.84 55.69 -17.22
C TRP A 330 50.45 56.29 -17.44
N GLU A 331 49.78 56.75 -16.37
CA GLU A 331 48.47 57.39 -16.45
C GLU A 331 48.57 58.76 -17.12
N ALA A 332 49.58 59.58 -16.77
CA ALA A 332 49.83 60.84 -17.45
C ALA A 332 50.29 60.65 -18.91
N LEU A 333 51.05 59.59 -19.21
CA LEU A 333 51.45 59.25 -20.57
C LEU A 333 50.24 58.91 -21.46
N GLU A 334 49.32 58.08 -20.97
CA GLU A 334 48.10 57.70 -21.69
C GLU A 334 47.23 58.94 -21.96
N ALA A 335 47.06 59.80 -20.96
CA ALA A 335 46.34 61.08 -21.10
C ALA A 335 47.02 62.08 -22.07
N LEU A 336 48.34 62.00 -22.23
CA LEU A 336 49.07 62.78 -23.23
C LEU A 336 48.83 62.20 -24.64
N GLN A 337 48.97 60.89 -24.80
CA GLN A 337 48.78 60.19 -26.08
C GLN A 337 47.35 60.34 -26.62
N ASP A 338 46.33 60.28 -25.74
CA ASP A 338 44.94 60.51 -26.12
C ASP A 338 44.67 61.90 -26.73
N ARG A 339 45.52 62.90 -26.43
CA ARG A 339 45.42 64.25 -27.00
C ARG A 339 46.20 64.40 -28.30
N LEU A 340 47.14 63.50 -28.59
CA LEU A 340 47.96 63.53 -29.79
C LEU A 340 47.21 62.88 -30.96
N VAL A 341 47.42 63.39 -32.17
CA VAL A 341 46.93 62.76 -33.40
C VAL A 341 48.12 62.16 -34.13
N ALA A 342 48.30 60.84 -34.00
CA ALA A 342 49.45 60.11 -34.54
C ALA A 342 50.80 60.64 -33.99
N GLY A 343 50.86 60.86 -32.67
CA GLY A 343 52.03 61.36 -31.95
C GLY A 343 52.34 62.85 -32.17
N ARG A 344 51.37 63.66 -32.58
CA ARG A 344 51.54 65.10 -32.85
C ARG A 344 50.53 65.93 -32.08
N GLU A 345 50.95 67.11 -31.64
CA GLU A 345 50.02 68.14 -31.15
C GLU A 345 49.18 68.66 -32.32
N ASN A 346 47.89 68.91 -32.07
CA ASN A 346 46.92 69.40 -33.06
C ASN A 346 47.19 70.83 -33.55
#